data_AF-A0A1M6T5Y4-F1
#
_entry.id   AF-A0A1M6T5Y4-F1
#
_cell.length_a   1.000
_cell.length_b   1.000
_cell.length_c   1.000
_cell.angle_alpha   90.00
_cell.angle_beta   90.00
_cell.angle_gamma   90.00
#
_symmetry.space_group_name_H-M   'P 1'
#
loop_
_entity.id
_entity.type
_entity.pdbx_description
1 polymer ?
#
loop_
_entity_poly.entity_id
_entity_poly.type
_entity_poly.pdbx_seq_one_letter_code
_entity_poly.pdbx_strand_id
1 'polypeptide(L)'
;METTFVKTRREQLSFFGFIFLALGFIGLLLYGNYMNNVLDKKIQNLKDEQAKFELKKKENSQLTMLIPKKDSAKLNKIIEISKTQINAVETKTILKTDENTKSVVYIQVGSEKTLASLKQEDFINKISGDGYKVIDEYDLEEGKANNQIRFFNLEDKILAENLSVRIKRNFPEIILTTKFVKLPKTRIPAGQLEVWIE
;
A
#
# COMPACT_ATOMS: atom_id res chain seq x y z
N MET A 1 38.91 39.45 -46.47
CA MET A 1 38.52 40.21 -45.27
C MET A 1 37.27 39.53 -44.72
N GLU A 2 37.42 38.69 -43.71
CA GLU A 2 36.28 38.10 -43.00
C GLU A 2 35.83 39.07 -41.91
N THR A 3 34.63 39.63 -42.07
CA THR A 3 33.99 40.46 -41.05
C THR A 3 33.30 39.55 -40.04
N THR A 4 33.98 39.20 -38.96
CA THR A 4 33.35 38.59 -37.79
C THR A 4 32.44 39.61 -37.10
N PHE A 5 31.13 39.47 -37.31
CA PHE A 5 30.11 40.19 -36.56
C PHE A 5 30.13 39.74 -35.10
N VAL A 6 30.75 40.54 -34.23
CA VAL A 6 30.70 40.33 -32.79
C VAL A 6 29.32 40.78 -32.30
N LYS A 7 28.38 39.84 -32.15
CA LYS A 7 27.06 40.08 -31.54
C LYS A 7 27.23 40.74 -30.19
N THR A 8 26.46 41.79 -29.93
CA THR A 8 26.50 42.51 -28.66
C THR A 8 26.09 41.60 -27.49
N ARG A 9 26.58 41.87 -26.27
CA ARG A 9 26.35 41.04 -25.08
C ARG A 9 24.85 40.76 -24.82
N ARG A 10 23.96 41.69 -25.20
CA ARG A 10 22.49 41.52 -25.14
C ARG A 10 21.97 40.53 -26.18
N GLU A 11 22.46 40.57 -27.42
CA GLU A 11 22.05 39.64 -28.48
C GLU A 11 22.50 38.21 -28.20
N GLN A 12 23.68 38.04 -27.58
CA GLN A 12 24.14 36.74 -27.10
C GLN A 12 23.24 36.23 -25.96
N LEU A 13 22.89 37.08 -24.99
CA LEU A 13 22.01 36.70 -23.88
C LEU A 13 20.61 36.29 -24.37
N SER A 14 20.03 37.05 -25.31
CA SER A 14 18.75 36.70 -25.95
C SER A 14 18.83 35.38 -26.71
N PHE A 15 19.91 35.16 -27.47
CA PHE A 15 20.11 33.91 -28.22
C PHE A 15 20.23 32.68 -27.30
N PHE A 16 21.01 32.78 -26.21
CA PHE A 16 21.09 31.71 -25.21
C PHE A 16 19.77 31.49 -24.47
N GLY A 17 19.01 32.56 -24.20
CA GLY A 17 17.66 32.47 -23.63
C GLY A 17 16.69 31.71 -24.53
N PHE A 18 16.71 31.96 -25.85
CA PHE A 18 15.90 31.22 -26.82
C PHE A 18 16.31 29.74 -26.94
N ILE A 19 17.61 29.44 -26.92
CA ILE A 19 18.10 28.05 -26.90
C ILE A 19 17.63 27.33 -25.63
N PHE A 20 17.71 27.99 -24.48
CA PHE A 20 17.27 27.40 -23.22
C PHE A 20 15.76 27.12 -23.20
N LEU A 21 14.94 28.06 -23.71
CA LEU A 21 13.51 27.86 -23.88
C LEU A 21 13.19 26.71 -24.84
N ALA A 22 13.90 26.61 -25.96
CA ALA A 22 13.70 25.53 -26.93
C ALA A 22 14.07 24.16 -26.34
N LEU A 23 15.19 24.05 -25.62
CA LEU A 23 15.60 22.82 -24.94
C LEU A 23 14.60 22.44 -23.83
N GLY A 24 14.11 23.41 -23.06
CA GLY A 24 13.09 23.19 -22.03
C GLY A 24 11.77 22.69 -22.63
N PHE A 25 11.34 23.26 -23.77
CA PHE A 25 10.14 22.83 -24.47
C PHE A 25 10.26 21.40 -25.04
N ILE A 26 11.42 21.06 -25.64
CA ILE A 26 11.69 19.69 -26.11
C ILE A 26 11.71 18.71 -24.93
N GLY A 27 12.30 19.09 -23.79
CA GLY A 27 12.29 18.27 -22.58
C GLY A 27 10.88 17.99 -22.05
N LEU A 28 10.00 19.01 -22.05
CA LEU A 28 8.58 18.86 -21.70
C LEU A 28 7.83 17.90 -22.63
N LEU A 29 8.08 17.97 -23.94
CA LEU A 29 7.47 17.06 -24.92
C LEU A 29 7.93 15.62 -24.72
N LEU A 30 9.22 15.40 -24.48
CA LEU A 30 9.77 14.06 -24.20
C LEU A 30 9.22 13.49 -22.89
N TYR A 31 9.08 14.31 -21.85
CA TYR A 31 8.48 13.90 -20.59
C TYR A 31 6.99 13.54 -20.74
N GLY A 32 6.24 14.31 -21.54
CA GLY A 32 4.84 14.01 -21.88
C GLY A 32 4.70 12.66 -22.59
N ASN A 33 5.55 12.39 -23.58
CA ASN A 33 5.57 11.10 -24.28
C ASN A 33 5.97 9.93 -23.37
N TYR A 34 6.91 10.15 -22.45
CA TYR A 34 7.26 9.14 -21.45
C TYR A 34 6.09 8.84 -20.51
N MET A 35 5.38 9.86 -20.03
CA MET A 35 4.20 9.66 -19.18
C MET A 35 3.06 8.94 -19.90
N ASN A 36 2.78 9.28 -21.17
CA ASN A 36 1.77 8.57 -21.94
C ASN A 36 2.11 7.09 -22.12
N ASN A 37 3.36 6.76 -22.44
CA ASN A 37 3.81 5.36 -22.54
C ASN A 37 3.72 4.60 -21.20
N VAL A 38 3.99 5.27 -20.07
CA VAL A 38 3.84 4.67 -18.73
C VAL A 38 2.36 4.44 -18.39
N LEU A 39 1.48 5.39 -18.75
CA LEU A 39 0.03 5.24 -18.59
C LEU A 39 -0.53 4.11 -19.45
N ASP A 40 -0.14 4.02 -20.72
CA ASP A 40 -0.61 2.98 -21.64
C ASP A 40 -0.18 1.58 -21.17
N LYS A 41 1.05 1.42 -20.66
CA LYS A 41 1.50 0.17 -20.03
C LYS A 41 0.69 -0.19 -18.79
N LYS A 42 0.33 0.80 -17.96
CA LYS A 42 -0.54 0.59 -16.79
C LYS A 42 -1.96 0.16 -17.20
N ILE A 43 -2.51 0.76 -18.24
CA ILE A 43 -3.85 0.44 -18.76
C ILE A 43 -3.86 -0.98 -19.35
N GLN A 44 -2.81 -1.39 -20.05
CA GLN A 44 -2.71 -2.77 -20.55
C GLN A 44 -2.62 -3.80 -19.41
N ASN A 45 -1.79 -3.56 -18.39
CA ASN A 45 -1.69 -4.47 -17.24
C ASN A 45 -3.03 -4.64 -16.51
N LEU A 46 -3.80 -3.56 -16.35
CA LEU A 46 -5.14 -3.63 -15.74
C LEU A 46 -6.13 -4.42 -16.60
N LYS A 47 -6.06 -4.30 -17.93
CA LYS A 47 -6.90 -5.09 -18.84
C LYS A 47 -6.56 -6.58 -18.79
N ASP A 48 -5.27 -6.92 -18.72
CA ASP A 48 -4.81 -8.31 -18.64
C ASP A 48 -5.20 -8.98 -17.31
N GLU A 49 -5.15 -8.23 -16.20
CA GLU A 49 -5.65 -8.69 -14.90
C GLU A 49 -7.17 -8.90 -14.90
N GLN A 50 -7.92 -7.97 -15.51
CA GLN A 50 -9.37 -8.11 -15.64
C GLN A 50 -9.75 -9.32 -16.50
N ALA A 51 -9.05 -9.57 -17.61
CA ALA A 51 -9.27 -10.75 -18.45
C ALA A 51 -8.98 -12.07 -17.70
N LYS A 52 -7.91 -12.12 -16.89
CA LYS A 52 -7.61 -13.26 -16.02
C LYS A 52 -8.69 -13.48 -14.95
N PHE A 53 -9.27 -12.40 -14.42
CA PHE A 53 -10.34 -12.47 -13.44
C PHE A 53 -11.64 -13.01 -14.04
N GLU A 54 -12.00 -12.58 -15.24
CA GLU A 54 -13.19 -13.08 -15.95
C GLU A 54 -13.06 -14.57 -16.33
N LEU A 55 -11.88 -15.02 -16.75
CA LEU A 55 -11.61 -16.44 -17.02
C LEU A 55 -11.79 -17.29 -15.76
N LYS A 56 -11.21 -16.88 -14.63
CA LYS A 56 -11.39 -17.56 -13.33
C LYS A 56 -12.85 -17.60 -12.88
N LYS A 57 -13.62 -16.54 -13.14
CA LYS A 57 -15.06 -16.48 -12.83
C LYS A 57 -15.86 -17.46 -13.68
N LYS A 58 -15.50 -17.59 -14.96
CA LYS A 58 -16.14 -18.52 -15.90
C LYS A 58 -15.86 -19.98 -15.54
N GLU A 59 -14.62 -20.31 -15.20
CA GLU A 59 -14.24 -21.65 -14.72
C GLU A 59 -14.98 -22.05 -13.43
N ASN A 60 -15.10 -21.13 -12.47
CA ASN A 60 -15.89 -21.37 -11.25
C ASN A 60 -17.39 -21.55 -11.53
N SER A 61 -17.95 -20.86 -12.53
CA SER A 61 -19.36 -21.01 -12.89
C SER A 61 -19.68 -22.38 -13.52
N GLN A 62 -18.74 -22.96 -14.28
CA GLN A 62 -18.91 -24.28 -14.90
C GLN A 62 -18.82 -25.43 -13.88
N LEU A 63 -18.00 -25.29 -12.85
CA LEU A 63 -17.92 -26.25 -11.73
C LEU A 63 -19.24 -26.38 -10.97
N THR A 64 -20.06 -25.32 -10.92
CA THR A 64 -21.37 -25.35 -10.24
C THR A 64 -22.49 -26.01 -11.04
N MET A 65 -22.32 -26.23 -12.36
CA MET A 65 -23.35 -26.85 -13.21
C MET A 65 -23.26 -28.38 -13.29
N LEU A 66 -22.15 -29.00 -12.88
CA LEU A 66 -21.88 -30.43 -13.06
C LEU A 66 -22.24 -31.33 -11.86
N ILE A 67 -22.87 -30.79 -10.80
CA ILE A 67 -23.13 -31.56 -9.57
C ILE A 67 -24.62 -31.94 -9.46
N PRO A 68 -24.99 -33.23 -9.40
CA PRO A 68 -26.39 -33.66 -9.29
C PRO A 68 -27.00 -33.26 -7.94
N LYS A 69 -28.25 -32.77 -7.97
CA LYS A 69 -29.02 -32.19 -6.86
C LYS A 69 -29.33 -33.10 -5.65
N LYS A 70 -28.73 -34.29 -5.50
CA LYS A 70 -29.21 -35.30 -4.53
C LYS A 70 -28.45 -35.38 -3.19
N ASP A 71 -27.31 -34.72 -3.03
CA ASP A 71 -26.49 -34.82 -1.80
C ASP A 71 -26.16 -33.46 -1.14
N SER A 72 -27.12 -32.53 -1.11
CA SER A 72 -26.94 -31.16 -0.58
C SER A 72 -26.55 -31.09 0.90
N ALA A 73 -26.86 -32.12 1.71
CA ALA A 73 -26.58 -32.12 3.15
C ALA A 73 -25.11 -32.43 3.48
N LYS A 74 -24.44 -33.32 2.74
CA LYS A 74 -22.98 -33.54 2.88
C LYS A 74 -22.18 -32.40 2.23
N LEU A 75 -22.73 -31.77 1.20
CA LEU A 75 -22.14 -30.62 0.53
C LEU A 75 -22.11 -29.37 1.40
N ASN A 76 -23.09 -29.10 2.26
CA ASN A 76 -22.99 -27.96 3.17
C ASN A 76 -21.82 -28.09 4.15
N LYS A 77 -21.52 -29.31 4.63
CA LYS A 77 -20.33 -29.57 5.45
C LYS A 77 -19.04 -29.44 4.64
N ILE A 78 -19.01 -29.91 3.38
CA ILE A 78 -17.84 -29.75 2.51
C ILE A 78 -17.65 -28.29 2.09
N ILE A 79 -18.72 -27.53 1.84
CA ILE A 79 -18.68 -26.09 1.53
C ILE A 79 -18.27 -25.30 2.78
N GLU A 80 -18.66 -25.71 3.98
CA GLU A 80 -18.25 -25.07 5.23
C GLU A 80 -16.78 -25.38 5.57
N ILE A 81 -16.33 -26.62 5.34
CA ILE A 81 -14.90 -27.01 5.41
C ILE A 81 -14.09 -26.31 4.32
N SER A 82 -14.62 -26.21 3.10
CA SER A 82 -13.99 -25.48 2.00
C SER A 82 -14.03 -23.98 2.24
N LYS A 83 -15.04 -23.40 2.90
CA LYS A 83 -15.05 -21.98 3.30
C LYS A 83 -14.07 -21.71 4.42
N THR A 84 -13.92 -22.61 5.40
CA THR A 84 -12.89 -22.48 6.44
C THR A 84 -11.49 -22.70 5.88
N GLN A 85 -11.30 -23.62 4.93
CA GLN A 85 -10.03 -23.81 4.22
C GLN A 85 -9.76 -22.69 3.20
N ILE A 86 -10.76 -22.15 2.51
CA ILE A 86 -10.63 -20.97 1.64
C ILE A 86 -10.35 -19.75 2.49
N ASN A 87 -10.96 -19.55 3.66
CA ASN A 87 -10.58 -18.47 4.57
C ASN A 87 -9.17 -18.67 5.14
N ALA A 88 -8.75 -19.91 5.41
CA ALA A 88 -7.39 -20.24 5.87
C ALA A 88 -6.34 -20.12 4.74
N VAL A 89 -6.72 -20.38 3.49
CA VAL A 89 -5.89 -20.23 2.30
C VAL A 89 -5.90 -18.77 1.83
N GLU A 90 -6.99 -18.02 1.93
CA GLU A 90 -7.04 -16.57 1.73
C GLU A 90 -6.19 -15.87 2.77
N THR A 91 -6.32 -16.20 4.07
CA THR A 91 -5.38 -15.66 5.06
C THR A 91 -3.94 -16.08 4.80
N LYS A 92 -3.66 -17.31 4.31
CA LYS A 92 -2.28 -17.70 3.93
C LYS A 92 -1.79 -17.14 2.59
N THR A 93 -2.68 -16.75 1.67
CA THR A 93 -2.32 -16.23 0.34
C THR A 93 -2.29 -14.70 0.34
N ILE A 94 -3.09 -14.02 1.17
CA ILE A 94 -2.96 -12.59 1.51
C ILE A 94 -1.65 -12.34 2.26
N LEU A 95 -1.13 -13.33 3.00
CA LEU A 95 0.21 -13.27 3.59
C LEU A 95 1.35 -13.41 2.55
N LYS A 96 1.03 -13.71 1.28
CA LYS A 96 1.98 -13.97 0.18
C LYS A 96 1.86 -12.96 -0.99
N THR A 97 1.16 -11.85 -0.80
CA THR A 97 1.32 -10.70 -1.72
C THR A 97 2.58 -9.94 -1.30
N ASP A 98 3.63 -10.08 -2.09
CA ASP A 98 4.91 -9.35 -2.07
C ASP A 98 4.78 -7.80 -2.18
N GLU A 99 3.61 -7.23 -1.92
CA GLU A 99 3.27 -5.81 -2.15
C GLU A 99 3.15 -4.95 -0.89
N ASN A 100 3.27 -5.53 0.31
CA ASN A 100 3.33 -4.73 1.56
C ASN A 100 4.59 -3.83 1.66
N THR A 101 5.57 -4.04 0.76
CA THR A 101 6.92 -3.43 0.74
C THR A 101 6.99 -1.90 0.71
N LYS A 102 5.85 -1.19 0.76
CA LYS A 102 5.78 0.29 0.75
C LYS A 102 5.02 0.90 1.92
N SER A 103 4.44 0.11 2.82
CA SER A 103 3.64 0.67 3.92
C SER A 103 4.52 1.15 5.06
N VAL A 104 4.34 2.40 5.47
CA VAL A 104 5.09 3.02 6.58
C VAL A 104 4.21 2.98 7.84
N VAL A 105 4.77 2.46 8.93
CA VAL A 105 4.07 2.31 10.20
C VAL A 105 4.72 3.20 11.25
N TYR A 106 3.93 4.08 11.86
CA TYR A 106 4.35 4.94 12.98
C TYR A 106 3.79 4.37 14.28
N ILE A 107 4.60 4.33 15.34
CA ILE A 107 4.22 3.76 16.64
C ILE A 107 4.08 4.88 17.66
N GLN A 108 2.88 4.97 18.25
CA GLN A 108 2.47 5.94 19.26
C GLN A 108 2.17 5.20 20.56
N VAL A 109 2.82 5.56 21.66
CA VAL A 109 2.68 4.89 22.96
C VAL A 109 2.08 5.80 24.02
N GLY A 110 1.22 5.25 24.87
CA GLY A 110 0.45 6.02 25.85
C GLY A 110 1.13 6.23 27.20
N SER A 111 2.21 5.51 27.48
CA SER A 111 2.94 5.63 28.74
C SER A 111 4.40 5.17 28.62
N GLU A 112 5.26 5.71 29.49
CA GLU A 112 6.65 5.25 29.65
C GLU A 112 6.74 3.76 30.00
N LYS A 113 5.77 3.24 30.76
CA LYS A 113 5.71 1.82 31.11
C LYS A 113 5.50 0.96 29.86
N THR A 114 4.55 1.34 29.01
CA THR A 114 4.26 0.63 27.75
C THR A 114 5.44 0.74 26.79
N LEU A 115 6.06 1.92 26.66
CA LEU A 115 7.28 2.11 25.88
C LEU A 115 8.40 1.16 26.32
N ALA A 116 8.65 1.05 27.63
CA ALA A 116 9.66 0.16 28.17
C ALA A 116 9.36 -1.32 27.85
N SER A 117 8.09 -1.74 27.98
CA SER A 117 7.65 -3.10 27.64
C SER A 117 7.88 -3.42 26.16
N LEU A 118 7.44 -2.54 25.26
CA LEU A 118 7.55 -2.75 23.82
C LEU A 118 9.01 -2.78 23.33
N LYS A 119 9.90 -1.99 23.95
CA LYS A 119 11.34 -2.05 23.68
C LYS A 119 11.95 -3.37 24.14
N GLN A 120 11.59 -3.82 25.36
CA GLN A 120 12.09 -5.08 25.90
C GLN A 120 11.68 -6.29 25.04
N GLU A 121 10.48 -6.25 24.48
CA GLU A 121 9.95 -7.34 23.66
C GLU A 121 10.34 -7.28 22.18
N ASP A 122 11.15 -6.29 21.79
CA ASP A 122 11.62 -6.07 20.43
C ASP A 122 10.48 -5.88 19.41
N PHE A 123 9.50 -5.06 19.79
CA PHE A 123 8.26 -4.88 19.03
C PHE A 123 8.51 -4.42 17.59
N ILE A 124 9.34 -3.40 17.39
CA ILE A 124 9.59 -2.81 16.07
C ILE A 124 10.20 -3.83 15.11
N ASN A 125 11.20 -4.60 15.54
CA ASN A 125 11.86 -5.58 14.67
C ASN A 125 10.92 -6.73 14.30
N LYS A 126 10.10 -7.21 15.26
CA LYS A 126 9.11 -8.27 15.02
C LYS A 126 8.01 -7.86 14.03
N ILE A 127 7.69 -6.57 13.94
CA ILE A 127 6.73 -6.04 12.95
C ILE A 127 7.42 -5.69 11.63
N SER A 128 8.67 -5.22 11.66
CA SER A 128 9.45 -4.88 10.46
C SER A 128 9.82 -6.09 9.61
N GLY A 129 10.04 -7.26 10.22
CA GLY A 129 10.40 -8.50 9.51
C GLY A 129 9.33 -9.04 8.54
N ASP A 130 8.12 -8.49 8.59
CA ASP A 130 6.93 -8.99 7.90
C ASP A 130 6.50 -8.13 6.69
N GLY A 131 7.42 -7.30 6.16
CA GLY A 131 7.23 -6.51 4.95
C GLY A 131 6.69 -5.09 5.17
N TYR A 132 6.56 -4.66 6.43
CA TYR A 132 6.24 -3.27 6.79
C TYR A 132 7.51 -2.47 7.05
N LYS A 133 7.54 -1.21 6.64
CA LYS A 133 8.58 -0.26 7.07
C LYS A 133 8.11 0.43 8.34
N VAL A 134 8.46 -0.12 9.50
CA VAL A 134 8.22 0.57 10.77
C VAL A 134 9.27 1.67 10.92
N ILE A 135 8.84 2.87 11.32
CA ILE A 135 9.77 3.91 11.74
C ILE A 135 10.40 3.45 13.04
N ASP A 136 11.73 3.36 13.10
CA ASP A 136 12.49 2.87 14.27
C ASP A 136 12.55 3.90 15.41
N GLU A 137 11.40 4.52 15.68
CA GLU A 137 11.20 5.50 16.73
C GLU A 137 9.82 5.29 17.33
N TYR A 138 9.74 5.41 18.66
CA TYR A 138 8.47 5.46 19.37
C TYR A 138 8.17 6.92 19.67
N ASP A 139 6.95 7.36 19.36
CA ASP A 139 6.46 8.66 19.78
C ASP A 139 5.60 8.49 21.04
N LEU A 140 5.94 9.20 22.11
CA LEU A 140 5.26 9.10 23.39
C LEU A 140 4.16 10.16 23.46
N GLU A 141 2.91 9.70 23.49
CA GLU A 141 1.72 10.52 23.54
C GLU A 141 0.89 10.16 24.78
N GLU A 142 1.34 10.65 25.94
CA GLU A 142 0.75 10.34 27.24
C GLU A 142 -0.77 10.60 27.27
N GLY A 143 -1.52 9.55 27.63
CA GLY A 143 -2.98 9.61 27.77
C GLY A 143 -3.76 9.81 26.46
N LYS A 144 -3.10 9.80 25.29
CA LYS A 144 -3.78 9.91 23.99
C LYS A 144 -3.85 8.58 23.22
N ALA A 145 -2.94 7.65 23.51
CA ALA A 145 -2.96 6.27 22.99
C ALA A 145 -4.27 5.55 23.36
N ASN A 146 -4.83 4.77 22.43
CA ASN A 146 -6.16 4.20 22.60
C ASN A 146 -6.34 2.82 21.95
N ASN A 147 -5.26 2.04 21.84
CA ASN A 147 -5.26 0.67 21.33
C ASN A 147 -5.90 0.53 19.94
N GLN A 148 -5.41 1.34 19.00
CA GLN A 148 -5.93 1.44 17.63
C GLN A 148 -4.85 1.39 16.57
N ILE A 149 -5.16 0.73 15.45
CA ILE A 149 -4.44 0.92 14.19
C ILE A 149 -5.23 1.90 13.35
N ARG A 150 -4.66 3.08 13.10
CA ARG A 150 -5.29 4.15 12.33
C ARG A 150 -4.79 4.10 10.89
N PHE A 151 -5.73 4.22 9.96
CA PHE A 151 -5.46 4.33 8.53
C PHE A 151 -6.19 5.55 7.95
N PHE A 152 -5.59 6.16 6.92
CA PHE A 152 -6.00 7.49 6.44
C PHE A 152 -6.58 7.48 5.03
N ASN A 153 -6.34 6.42 4.25
CA ASN A 153 -6.97 6.17 2.96
C ASN A 153 -7.80 4.90 3.04
N LEU A 154 -8.99 4.88 2.42
CA LEU A 154 -9.89 3.72 2.47
C LEU A 154 -9.28 2.46 1.86
N GLU A 155 -8.40 2.62 0.86
CA GLU A 155 -7.63 1.53 0.25
C GLU A 155 -6.67 0.84 1.22
N ASP A 156 -6.23 1.54 2.28
CA ASP A 156 -5.30 1.01 3.29
C ASP A 156 -6.01 0.15 4.36
N LYS A 157 -7.34 -0.01 4.29
CA LYS A 157 -8.11 -0.77 5.28
C LYS A 157 -7.59 -2.20 5.43
N ILE A 158 -7.35 -2.89 4.32
CA ILE A 158 -6.86 -4.28 4.31
C ILE A 158 -5.45 -4.33 4.92
N LEU A 159 -4.60 -3.32 4.66
CA LEU A 159 -3.26 -3.24 5.21
C LEU A 159 -3.28 -3.10 6.75
N ALA A 160 -4.21 -2.29 7.26
CA ALA A 160 -4.43 -2.10 8.70
C ALA A 160 -4.96 -3.37 9.37
N GLU A 161 -5.91 -4.07 8.75
CA GLU A 161 -6.45 -5.35 9.25
C GLU A 161 -5.37 -6.42 9.29
N ASN A 162 -4.54 -6.52 8.25
CA ASN A 162 -3.41 -7.44 8.21
C ASN A 162 -2.37 -7.13 9.29
N LEU A 163 -2.08 -5.85 9.54
CA LEU A 163 -1.17 -5.44 10.61
C LEU A 163 -1.73 -5.82 11.98
N SER A 164 -3.03 -5.65 12.21
CA SER A 164 -3.72 -6.08 13.45
C SER A 164 -3.55 -7.56 13.72
N VAL A 165 -3.79 -8.40 12.70
CA VAL A 165 -3.64 -9.86 12.81
C VAL A 165 -2.19 -10.24 13.13
N ARG A 166 -1.22 -9.56 12.53
CA ARG A 166 0.21 -9.82 12.77
C ARG A 166 0.65 -9.42 14.16
N ILE A 167 0.26 -8.24 14.62
CA ILE A 167 0.54 -7.79 15.99
C ILE A 167 -0.06 -8.80 16.96
N LYS A 168 -1.34 -9.15 16.81
CA LYS A 168 -2.01 -10.13 17.69
C LYS A 168 -1.34 -11.51 17.69
N ARG A 169 -0.72 -11.93 16.58
CA ARG A 169 0.00 -13.21 16.50
C ARG A 169 1.30 -13.18 17.32
N ASN A 170 2.02 -12.07 17.28
CA ASN A 170 3.32 -11.93 17.96
C ASN A 170 3.17 -11.41 19.41
N PHE A 171 2.08 -10.70 19.69
CA PHE A 171 1.76 -9.95 20.91
C PHE A 171 0.26 -10.12 21.24
N PRO A 172 -0.17 -11.32 21.67
CA PRO A 172 -1.58 -11.63 21.88
C PRO A 172 -2.26 -10.80 22.97
N GLU A 173 -1.48 -10.27 23.91
CA GLU A 173 -1.91 -9.34 24.96
C GLU A 173 -2.27 -7.93 24.43
N ILE A 174 -1.74 -7.55 23.27
CA ILE A 174 -2.02 -6.25 22.65
C ILE A 174 -3.26 -6.36 21.76
N ILE A 175 -4.40 -5.88 22.27
CA ILE A 175 -5.68 -5.91 21.55
C ILE A 175 -5.90 -4.59 20.82
N LEU A 176 -5.69 -4.58 19.49
CA LEU A 176 -5.85 -3.39 18.66
C LEU A 176 -7.11 -3.46 17.80
N THR A 177 -7.79 -2.31 17.65
CA THR A 177 -8.90 -2.13 16.72
C THR A 177 -8.51 -1.25 15.53
N THR A 178 -8.96 -1.57 14.33
CA THR A 178 -8.68 -0.74 13.15
C THR A 178 -9.66 0.43 13.06
N LYS A 179 -9.17 1.66 12.78
CA LYS A 179 -10.01 2.86 12.67
C LYS A 179 -9.61 3.73 11.48
N PHE A 180 -10.60 4.15 10.70
CA PHE A 180 -10.41 5.17 9.66
C PHE A 180 -10.35 6.56 10.29
N VAL A 181 -9.30 7.33 9.96
CA VAL A 181 -9.11 8.70 10.45
C VAL A 181 -9.09 9.66 9.26
N LYS A 182 -10.07 10.56 9.20
CA LYS A 182 -10.14 11.62 8.20
C LYS A 182 -9.56 12.90 8.78
N LEU A 183 -8.43 13.35 8.25
CA LEU A 183 -7.84 14.63 8.66
C LEU A 183 -8.38 15.80 7.81
N PRO A 184 -8.70 16.94 8.43
CA PRO A 184 -9.07 18.13 7.69
C PRO A 184 -7.83 18.74 7.04
N LYS A 185 -7.85 18.90 5.71
CA LYS A 185 -6.91 19.68 4.88
C LYS A 185 -5.56 19.04 4.50
N THR A 186 -5.16 17.90 5.05
CA THR A 186 -3.89 17.24 4.68
C THR A 186 -4.13 15.89 4.01
N ARG A 187 -3.59 15.69 2.80
CA ARG A 187 -3.64 14.40 2.11
C ARG A 187 -2.47 13.54 2.57
N ILE A 188 -2.76 12.53 3.38
CA ILE A 188 -1.77 11.52 3.79
C ILE A 188 -1.55 10.54 2.62
N PRO A 189 -0.29 10.23 2.24
CA PRO A 189 -0.01 9.23 1.22
C PRO A 189 -0.63 7.86 1.53
N ALA A 190 -1.01 7.11 0.49
CA ALA A 190 -1.42 5.73 0.64
C ALA A 190 -0.31 4.88 1.26
N GLY A 191 -0.70 3.87 2.05
CA GLY A 191 0.22 2.98 2.76
C GLY A 191 0.74 3.51 4.10
N GLN A 192 0.29 4.67 4.57
CA GLN A 192 0.67 5.18 5.89
C GLN A 192 -0.31 4.69 6.97
N LEU A 193 0.23 4.05 8.00
CA LEU A 193 -0.51 3.52 9.14
C LEU A 193 0.08 4.06 10.45
N GLU A 194 -0.76 4.26 11.46
CA GLU A 194 -0.32 4.56 12.83
C GLU A 194 -0.83 3.48 13.78
N VAL A 195 0.00 3.07 14.73
CA VAL A 195 -0.35 2.13 15.79
C VAL A 195 -0.28 2.85 17.12
N TRP A 196 -1.42 2.97 17.80
CA TRP A 196 -1.56 3.64 19.08
C TRP A 196 -1.74 2.57 20.17
N ILE A 197 -0.78 2.43 21.08
CA ILE A 197 -0.75 1.40 22.12
C ILE A 197 -0.71 2.08 23.49
N GLU A 198 -1.70 1.81 24.33
CA GLU A 198 -1.82 2.42 25.67
C GLU A 198 -0.91 1.74 26.70
#